data_AF-A0A952B9Z1-F1
#
_entry.id   AF-A0A952B9Z1-F1
#
_cell.length_a   1.000
_cell.length_b   1.000
_cell.length_c   1.000
_cell.angle_alpha   90.00
_cell.angle_beta   90.00
_cell.angle_gamma   90.00
#
_symmetry.space_group_name_H-M   'P 1'
#
loop_
_entity.id
_entity.type
_entity.pdbx_description
1 polymer ?
#
loop_
_entity_poly.entity_id
_entity_poly.type
_entity_poly.pdbx_seq_one_letter_code
_entity_poly.pdbx_strand_id
1 'polypeptide(L)'
;MTLIFVYPFYHVFVLASRERAKMFMIPPPFWFGDGIKSNFDSHLKQLPFFRNMFNSAAVATLATLTTVFFCTMAGFAFAKYRFKGKKAAFNFILITLAIPQLLGIIPFFKMMVWFRWLNTWFPLFIPTMASAFGIFLMRQYLEGSIPVDLLDAARIDGMGEFFILLRIVFPLAKPAIAVLGMSTFIGSWNNFFGAPGGSPKKGSLHNPCCPIKPQGGHPMKLNRQKMAPSRIFFLFFYLSINGTASVR
;
A
#
# COMPACT_ATOMS: atom_id res chain seq x y z
N MET A 1 31.52 7.26 10.29
CA MET A 1 30.32 6.72 9.61
C MET A 1 29.02 7.14 10.29
N THR A 2 28.87 6.99 11.62
CA THR A 2 27.65 7.41 12.35
C THR A 2 27.25 8.87 12.11
N LEU A 3 28.22 9.79 12.06
CA LEU A 3 27.96 11.22 11.81
C LEU A 3 27.28 11.51 10.46
N ILE A 4 27.62 10.72 9.42
CA ILE A 4 27.03 10.86 8.08
C ILE A 4 25.54 10.48 8.11
N PHE A 5 25.17 9.47 8.92
CA PHE A 5 23.77 9.07 9.10
C PHE A 5 22.96 10.02 9.96
N VAL A 6 23.58 10.66 10.96
CA VAL A 6 22.90 11.61 11.85
C VAL A 6 22.67 12.97 11.18
N TYR A 7 23.53 13.36 10.23
CA TYR A 7 23.45 14.64 9.52
C TYR A 7 22.07 14.98 8.93
N PRO A 8 21.39 14.12 8.14
CA PRO A 8 20.08 14.44 7.60
C PRO A 8 19.02 14.67 8.68
N PHE A 9 19.06 13.91 9.78
CA PHE A 9 18.13 14.12 10.90
C PHE A 9 18.37 15.47 11.58
N TYR A 10 19.65 15.78 11.85
CA TYR A 10 20.03 17.09 12.38
C TYR A 10 19.51 18.24 11.50
N HIS A 11 19.71 18.12 10.19
CA HIS A 11 19.31 19.15 9.24
C HIS A 11 17.78 19.32 9.15
N VAL A 12 17.00 18.26 9.32
CA VAL A 12 15.52 18.35 9.40
C VAL A 12 15.09 19.20 10.61
N PHE A 13 15.73 19.03 11.78
CA PHE A 13 15.42 19.87 12.94
C PHE A 13 15.86 21.33 12.75
N VAL A 14 17.00 21.56 12.11
CA VAL A 14 17.45 22.92 11.77
C VAL A 14 16.47 23.59 10.81
N LEU A 15 16.02 22.92 9.76
CA LEU A 15 15.05 23.48 8.82
C LEU A 15 13.68 23.73 9.46
N ALA A 16 13.22 22.85 10.35
CA ALA A 16 11.96 23.04 11.09
C ALA A 16 11.96 24.31 11.96
N SER A 17 13.14 24.74 12.43
CA SER A 17 13.34 25.94 13.24
C SER A 17 13.40 27.26 12.47
N ARG A 18 13.48 27.17 11.13
CA ARG A 18 13.65 28.31 10.25
C ARG A 18 12.36 28.61 9.48
N GLU A 19 12.27 29.82 8.97
CA GLU A 19 11.16 30.25 8.13
C GLU A 19 11.27 29.65 6.71
N ARG A 20 10.14 29.39 6.05
CA ARG A 20 10.09 28.74 4.71
C ARG A 20 10.99 29.44 3.68
N ALA A 21 11.08 30.77 3.73
CA ALA A 21 11.89 31.56 2.81
C ALA A 21 13.40 31.26 2.91
N LYS A 22 13.87 30.81 4.08
CA LYS A 22 15.30 30.47 4.31
C LYS A 22 15.64 29.01 3.96
N MET A 23 14.64 28.19 3.63
CA MET A 23 14.86 26.77 3.26
C MET A 23 15.50 26.61 1.87
N PHE A 24 15.28 27.57 0.96
CA PHE A 24 15.80 27.54 -0.41
C PHE A 24 17.02 28.44 -0.62
N MET A 25 17.57 29.01 0.46
CA MET A 25 18.78 29.85 0.38
C MET A 25 20.05 28.99 0.26
N ILE A 26 21.02 29.48 -0.50
CA ILE A 26 22.35 28.89 -0.65
C ILE A 26 23.35 29.88 -0.02
N PRO A 27 24.15 29.48 0.99
CA PRO A 27 24.25 28.16 1.60
C PRO A 27 23.10 27.82 2.56
N PRO A 28 22.73 26.53 2.72
CA PRO A 28 21.69 26.11 3.65
C PRO A 28 22.07 26.45 5.11
N PRO A 29 21.08 26.77 5.96
CA PRO A 29 21.35 27.14 7.34
C PRO A 29 21.89 25.94 8.12
N PHE A 30 23.07 26.10 8.71
CA PHE A 30 23.72 25.06 9.53
C PHE A 30 23.33 25.10 11.01
N TRP A 31 22.58 26.12 11.46
CA TRP A 31 22.23 26.29 12.88
C TRP A 31 20.74 26.58 13.09
N PHE A 32 20.22 26.23 14.28
CA PHE A 32 18.83 26.45 14.68
C PHE A 32 18.43 27.93 14.64
N GLY A 33 17.17 28.18 14.29
CA GLY A 33 16.52 29.49 14.39
C GLY A 33 15.47 29.56 15.49
N ASP A 34 14.88 30.73 15.63
CA ASP A 34 13.99 31.04 16.76
C ASP A 34 12.51 30.69 16.50
N GLY A 35 12.20 30.21 15.29
CA GLY A 35 10.83 30.06 14.78
C GLY A 35 10.15 28.72 15.06
N ILE A 36 10.74 27.81 15.86
CA ILE A 36 10.18 26.46 16.08
C ILE A 36 8.74 26.53 16.59
N LYS A 37 8.50 27.33 17.65
CA LYS A 37 7.19 27.41 18.30
C LYS A 37 6.14 28.02 17.37
N SER A 38 6.47 29.12 16.70
CA SER A 38 5.54 29.80 15.78
C SER A 38 5.23 28.96 14.54
N ASN A 39 6.22 28.23 14.01
CA ASN A 39 6.03 27.29 12.90
C ASN A 39 5.10 26.14 13.31
N PHE A 40 5.30 25.57 14.51
CA PHE A 40 4.49 24.47 15.01
C PHE A 40 3.04 24.89 15.26
N ASP A 41 2.82 26.01 15.94
CA ASP A 41 1.47 26.55 16.19
C ASP A 41 0.75 26.92 14.89
N SER A 42 1.47 27.48 13.92
CA SER A 42 0.91 27.81 12.60
C SER A 42 0.48 26.55 11.85
N HIS A 43 1.24 25.46 11.93
CA HIS A 43 0.88 24.19 11.29
C HIS A 43 -0.31 23.52 11.99
N LEU A 44 -0.35 23.52 13.32
CA LEU A 44 -1.47 22.97 14.09
C LEU A 44 -2.79 23.71 13.84
N LYS A 45 -2.74 25.02 13.56
CA LYS A 45 -3.91 25.82 13.19
C LYS A 45 -4.37 25.60 11.75
N GLN A 46 -3.44 25.33 10.82
CA GLN A 46 -3.75 25.16 9.39
C GLN A 46 -4.29 23.77 9.05
N LEU A 47 -3.88 22.74 9.79
CA LEU A 47 -4.23 21.35 9.51
C LEU A 47 -4.65 20.63 10.79
N PRO A 48 -5.70 19.77 10.75
CA PRO A 48 -6.03 18.90 11.87
C PRO A 48 -5.01 17.75 11.99
N PHE A 49 -3.76 18.09 12.33
CA PHE A 49 -2.58 17.23 12.29
C PHE A 49 -2.79 15.93 13.08
N PHE A 50 -3.17 16.04 14.35
CA PHE A 50 -3.39 14.89 15.22
C PHE A 50 -4.51 13.96 14.73
N ARG A 51 -5.58 14.53 14.16
CA ARG A 51 -6.68 13.73 13.59
C ARG A 51 -6.21 12.96 12.36
N ASN A 52 -5.44 13.60 11.48
CA ASN A 52 -4.91 12.95 10.28
C ASN A 52 -3.91 11.85 10.66
N MET A 53 -3.04 12.12 11.63
CA MET A 53 -2.09 11.14 12.16
C MET A 53 -2.81 9.92 12.77
N PHE A 54 -3.87 10.15 13.56
CA PHE A 54 -4.67 9.07 14.13
C PHE A 54 -5.41 8.28 13.06
N ASN A 55 -6.00 8.93 12.06
CA ASN A 55 -6.66 8.23 10.94
C ASN A 55 -5.66 7.33 10.19
N SER A 56 -4.46 7.84 9.88
CA SER A 56 -3.41 7.05 9.23
C SER A 56 -2.96 5.88 10.09
N ALA A 57 -2.75 6.10 11.40
CA ALA A 57 -2.40 5.04 12.33
C ALA A 57 -3.49 3.95 12.42
N ALA A 58 -4.75 4.36 12.50
CA ALA A 58 -5.89 3.44 12.57
C ALA A 58 -6.01 2.59 11.29
N VAL A 59 -5.89 3.21 10.12
CA VAL A 59 -5.90 2.50 8.84
C VAL A 59 -4.71 1.55 8.72
N ALA A 60 -3.50 2.00 9.05
CA ALA A 60 -2.30 1.16 8.99
C ALA A 60 -2.40 -0.05 9.93
N THR A 61 -2.96 0.15 11.13
CA THR A 61 -3.19 -0.94 12.09
C THR A 61 -4.23 -1.93 11.55
N LEU A 62 -5.35 -1.44 11.01
CA LEU A 62 -6.40 -2.28 10.43
C LEU A 62 -5.88 -3.10 9.24
N ALA A 63 -5.12 -2.47 8.34
CA ALA A 63 -4.46 -3.15 7.23
C ALA A 63 -3.49 -4.22 7.73
N THR A 64 -2.69 -3.91 8.74
CA THR A 64 -1.73 -4.85 9.30
C THR A 64 -2.41 -6.07 9.91
N LEU A 65 -3.43 -5.87 10.75
CA LEU A 65 -4.16 -6.97 11.40
C LEU A 65 -4.84 -7.90 10.38
N THR A 66 -5.52 -7.31 9.39
CA THR A 66 -6.21 -8.07 8.35
C THR A 66 -5.22 -8.81 7.45
N THR A 67 -4.16 -8.15 6.99
CA THR A 67 -3.11 -8.79 6.19
C THR A 67 -2.44 -9.93 6.95
N VAL A 68 -2.02 -9.73 8.19
CA VAL A 68 -1.40 -10.78 9.01
C VAL A 68 -2.36 -11.97 9.14
N PHE A 69 -3.63 -11.71 9.42
CA PHE A 69 -4.63 -12.77 9.59
C PHE A 69 -4.82 -13.60 8.32
N PHE A 70 -5.13 -12.96 7.19
CA PHE A 70 -5.40 -13.65 5.93
C PHE A 70 -4.14 -14.27 5.31
N CYS A 71 -2.99 -13.62 5.39
CA CYS A 71 -1.73 -14.16 4.90
C CYS A 71 -1.23 -15.35 5.73
N THR A 72 -1.42 -15.31 7.06
CA THR A 72 -1.09 -16.46 7.92
C THR A 72 -1.98 -17.64 7.60
N MET A 73 -3.28 -17.42 7.42
CA MET A 73 -4.23 -18.47 7.04
C MET A 73 -3.91 -19.07 5.66
N ALA A 74 -3.66 -18.23 4.66
CA ALA A 74 -3.27 -18.69 3.32
C ALA A 74 -1.90 -19.39 3.33
N GLY A 75 -0.92 -18.83 4.03
CA GLY A 75 0.40 -19.44 4.21
C GLY A 75 0.33 -20.80 4.89
N PHE A 76 -0.53 -20.94 5.91
CA PHE A 76 -0.79 -22.22 6.58
C PHE A 76 -1.43 -23.24 5.63
N ALA A 77 -2.44 -22.80 4.84
CA ALA A 77 -3.06 -23.63 3.82
C ALA A 77 -2.04 -24.16 2.80
N PHE A 78 -1.18 -23.27 2.28
CA PHE A 78 -0.13 -23.64 1.32
C PHE A 78 1.06 -24.37 1.96
N ALA A 79 1.30 -24.27 3.27
CA ALA A 79 2.36 -25.01 3.93
C ALA A 79 1.91 -26.45 4.24
N LYS A 80 0.75 -26.61 4.89
CA LYS A 80 0.38 -27.86 5.57
C LYS A 80 -0.65 -28.72 4.85
N TYR A 81 -1.51 -28.13 4.02
CA TYR A 81 -2.51 -28.91 3.28
C TYR A 81 -1.99 -29.37 1.93
N ARG A 82 -2.52 -30.51 1.48
CA ARG A 82 -2.31 -31.08 0.16
C ARG A 82 -3.63 -30.99 -0.61
N PHE A 83 -3.66 -30.18 -1.66
CA PHE A 83 -4.81 -30.05 -2.56
C PHE A 83 -4.35 -30.02 -4.02
N LYS A 84 -5.25 -30.42 -4.93
CA LYS A 84 -4.96 -30.45 -6.37
C LYS A 84 -4.69 -29.03 -6.88
N GLY A 85 -3.58 -28.83 -7.59
CA GLY A 85 -3.19 -27.52 -8.13
C GLY A 85 -2.40 -26.61 -7.19
N LYS A 86 -2.07 -27.05 -5.97
CA LYS A 86 -1.28 -26.28 -4.98
C LYS A 86 -0.01 -25.64 -5.55
N LYS A 87 0.80 -26.41 -6.30
CA LYS A 87 2.05 -25.92 -6.89
C LYS A 87 1.81 -24.83 -7.95
N ALA A 88 0.80 -25.03 -8.80
CA ALA A 88 0.44 -24.05 -9.83
C ALA A 88 -0.08 -22.74 -9.22
N ALA A 89 -0.98 -22.83 -8.23
CA ALA A 89 -1.50 -21.67 -7.51
C ALA A 89 -0.39 -20.90 -6.78
N PHE A 90 0.53 -21.61 -6.11
CA PHE A 90 1.65 -20.95 -5.44
C PHE A 90 2.63 -20.31 -6.41
N ASN A 91 2.95 -20.97 -7.54
CA ASN A 91 3.79 -20.38 -8.59
C ASN A 91 3.14 -19.13 -9.20
N PHE A 92 1.81 -19.12 -9.36
CA PHE A 92 1.10 -17.92 -9.80
C PHE A 92 1.29 -16.76 -8.82
N ILE A 93 1.19 -17.02 -7.50
CA ILE A 93 1.49 -16.01 -6.47
C ILE A 93 2.93 -15.50 -6.60
N LEU A 94 3.91 -16.39 -6.82
CA LEU A 94 5.30 -15.99 -7.03
C LEU A 94 5.49 -15.09 -8.26
N ILE A 95 4.82 -15.39 -9.37
CA ILE A 95 4.90 -14.56 -10.59
C ILE A 95 4.38 -13.15 -10.33
N THR A 96 3.30 -13.01 -9.53
CA THR A 96 2.77 -11.68 -9.20
C THR A 96 3.72 -10.82 -8.37
N LEU A 97 4.65 -11.43 -7.61
CA LEU A 97 5.70 -10.69 -6.88
C LEU A 97 6.73 -10.04 -7.81
N ALA A 98 6.93 -10.60 -9.01
CA ALA A 98 7.85 -10.04 -9.99
C ALA A 98 7.31 -8.75 -10.63
N ILE A 99 6.00 -8.48 -10.51
CA ILE A 99 5.38 -7.29 -11.07
C ILE A 99 5.66 -6.10 -10.13
N PRO A 100 6.37 -5.06 -10.61
CA PRO A 100 6.60 -3.87 -9.79
C PRO A 100 5.28 -3.13 -9.55
N GLN A 101 5.00 -2.82 -8.29
CA GLN A 101 3.72 -2.25 -7.82
C GLN A 101 3.38 -0.91 -8.50
N LEU A 102 4.39 -0.13 -8.90
CA LEU A 102 4.22 1.18 -9.55
C LEU A 102 3.49 1.09 -10.90
N LEU A 103 3.63 -0.01 -11.63
CA LEU A 103 2.94 -0.20 -12.93
C LEU A 103 1.43 -0.39 -12.75
N GLY A 104 1.00 -0.84 -11.56
CA GLY A 104 -0.39 -1.15 -11.26
C GLY A 104 -1.24 0.06 -10.84
N ILE A 105 -0.68 1.26 -10.73
CA ILE A 105 -1.41 2.39 -10.12
C ILE A 105 -2.60 2.88 -10.95
N ILE A 106 -2.44 2.97 -12.28
CA ILE A 106 -3.50 3.38 -13.20
C ILE A 106 -4.66 2.36 -13.22
N PRO A 107 -4.41 1.04 -13.41
CA PRO A 107 -5.50 0.07 -13.37
C PRO A 107 -6.13 -0.02 -11.98
N PHE A 108 -5.34 0.10 -10.90
CA PHE A 108 -5.87 0.16 -9.54
C PHE A 108 -6.86 1.30 -9.35
N PHE A 109 -6.50 2.52 -9.77
CA PHE A 109 -7.39 3.67 -9.72
C PHE A 109 -8.70 3.42 -10.49
N LYS A 110 -8.60 2.87 -11.71
CA LYS A 110 -9.80 2.52 -12.52
C LYS A 110 -10.71 1.51 -11.80
N MET A 111 -10.14 0.51 -11.13
CA MET A 111 -10.92 -0.44 -10.32
C MET A 111 -11.64 0.27 -9.16
N MET A 112 -10.98 1.21 -8.47
CA MET A 112 -11.61 1.94 -7.36
C MET A 112 -12.76 2.85 -7.83
N VAL A 113 -12.63 3.45 -9.02
CA VAL A 113 -13.73 4.19 -9.67
C VAL A 113 -14.90 3.23 -9.96
N TRP A 114 -14.62 2.07 -10.55
CA TRP A 114 -15.65 1.08 -10.90
C TRP A 114 -16.38 0.52 -9.67
N PHE A 115 -15.66 0.24 -8.59
CA PHE A 115 -16.22 -0.18 -7.31
C PHE A 115 -16.89 0.94 -6.51
N ARG A 116 -16.81 2.21 -6.98
CA ARG A 116 -17.25 3.40 -6.24
C ARG A 116 -16.63 3.52 -4.85
N TRP A 117 -15.40 3.03 -4.69
CA TRP A 117 -14.64 3.12 -3.43
C TRP A 117 -13.85 4.43 -3.28
N LEU A 118 -14.01 5.35 -4.24
CA LEU A 118 -13.49 6.71 -4.13
C LEU A 118 -13.99 7.37 -2.83
N ASN A 119 -13.11 8.07 -2.12
CA ASN A 119 -13.38 8.69 -0.81
C ASN A 119 -13.71 7.71 0.34
N THR A 120 -13.46 6.41 0.21
CA THR A 120 -13.64 5.43 1.29
C THR A 120 -12.30 4.90 1.81
N TRP A 121 -12.32 4.20 2.95
CA TRP A 121 -11.11 3.59 3.51
C TRP A 121 -10.83 2.19 2.96
N PHE A 122 -11.78 1.59 2.25
CA PHE A 122 -11.66 0.24 1.68
C PHE A 122 -10.45 0.03 0.76
N PRO A 123 -10.10 0.96 -0.16
CA PRO A 123 -8.91 0.83 -1.01
C PRO A 123 -7.60 0.72 -0.24
N LEU A 124 -7.57 1.20 1.01
CA LEU A 124 -6.35 1.31 1.80
C LEU A 124 -5.90 -0.02 2.40
N PHE A 125 -6.85 -0.91 2.70
CA PHE A 125 -6.54 -2.16 3.41
C PHE A 125 -7.04 -3.42 2.70
N ILE A 126 -8.12 -3.36 1.92
CA ILE A 126 -8.66 -4.55 1.24
C ILE A 126 -7.66 -5.19 0.28
N PRO A 127 -7.00 -4.44 -0.62
CA PRO A 127 -6.07 -5.03 -1.57
C PRO A 127 -4.85 -5.64 -0.89
N THR A 128 -4.44 -5.11 0.26
CA THR A 128 -3.27 -5.58 1.00
C THR A 128 -3.56 -6.82 1.84
N MET A 129 -4.83 -7.17 2.08
CA MET A 129 -5.19 -8.36 2.89
C MET A 129 -4.62 -9.65 2.31
N ALA A 130 -4.63 -9.79 0.98
CA ALA A 130 -4.14 -10.95 0.24
C ALA A 130 -2.79 -10.65 -0.44
N SER A 131 -1.86 -10.04 0.30
CA SER A 131 -0.53 -9.72 -0.20
C SER A 131 0.23 -10.98 -0.62
N ALA A 132 0.67 -11.04 -1.88
CA ALA A 132 1.48 -12.14 -2.38
C ALA A 132 2.77 -12.32 -1.55
N PHE A 133 3.36 -11.22 -1.08
CA PHE A 133 4.58 -11.24 -0.26
C PHE A 133 4.29 -11.84 1.11
N GLY A 134 3.16 -11.46 1.71
CA GLY A 134 2.72 -12.01 2.99
C GLY A 134 2.43 -13.50 2.92
N ILE A 135 1.73 -13.97 1.88
CA ILE A 135 1.45 -15.39 1.68
C ILE A 135 2.73 -16.19 1.48
N PHE A 136 3.65 -15.67 0.65
CA PHE A 136 4.95 -16.27 0.40
C PHE A 136 5.77 -16.41 1.70
N LEU A 137 5.95 -15.31 2.42
CA LEU A 137 6.73 -15.25 3.66
C LEU A 137 6.15 -16.20 4.72
N MET A 138 4.83 -16.16 4.93
CA MET A 138 4.17 -17.02 5.91
C MET A 138 4.27 -18.49 5.53
N ARG A 139 4.11 -18.85 4.25
CA ARG A 139 4.30 -20.23 3.81
C ARG A 139 5.72 -20.69 4.09
N GLN A 140 6.73 -19.92 3.69
CA GLN A 140 8.13 -20.30 3.87
C GLN A 140 8.48 -20.54 5.34
N TYR A 141 8.02 -19.65 6.22
CA TYR A 141 8.24 -19.82 7.65
C TYR A 141 7.50 -21.04 8.20
N LEU A 142 6.19 -21.17 7.92
CA LEU A 142 5.36 -22.24 8.47
C LEU A 142 5.78 -23.62 7.95
N GLU A 143 6.30 -23.71 6.73
CA GLU A 143 6.80 -24.95 6.13
C GLU A 143 7.93 -25.55 6.97
N GLY A 144 8.91 -24.74 7.38
CA GLY A 144 10.05 -25.18 8.21
C GLY A 144 9.82 -25.19 9.72
N SER A 145 8.97 -24.29 10.25
CA SER A 145 8.92 -24.03 11.70
C SER A 145 7.95 -24.94 12.47
N ILE A 146 6.92 -25.47 11.80
CA ILE A 146 5.86 -26.25 12.45
C ILE A 146 5.85 -27.67 11.89
N PRO A 147 6.25 -28.70 12.64
CA PRO A 147 6.16 -30.08 12.16
C PRO A 147 4.70 -30.51 11.94
N VAL A 148 4.45 -31.38 10.96
CA VAL A 148 3.09 -31.86 10.64
C VAL A 148 2.53 -32.72 11.77
N ASP A 149 3.38 -33.50 12.43
CA ASP A 149 3.02 -34.40 13.54
C ASP A 149 2.36 -33.65 14.71
N LEU A 150 2.79 -32.40 14.98
CA LEU A 150 2.17 -31.55 16.00
C LEU A 150 0.72 -31.19 15.65
N LEU A 151 0.44 -30.97 14.37
CA LEU A 151 -0.90 -30.64 13.89
C LEU A 151 -1.78 -31.88 13.89
N ASP A 152 -1.24 -33.04 13.54
CA ASP A 152 -1.96 -34.30 13.58
C ASP A 152 -2.29 -34.73 15.02
N ALA A 153 -1.39 -34.50 15.97
CA ALA A 153 -1.70 -34.68 17.40
C ALA A 153 -2.88 -33.80 17.85
N ALA A 154 -2.88 -32.51 17.48
CA ALA A 154 -3.99 -31.62 17.81
C ALA A 154 -5.33 -32.03 17.17
N ARG A 155 -5.29 -32.65 15.98
CA ARG A 155 -6.49 -33.21 15.32
C ARG A 155 -7.00 -34.45 16.04
N ILE A 156 -6.10 -35.31 16.51
CA ILE A 156 -6.46 -36.49 17.32
C ILE A 156 -7.12 -36.05 18.65
N ASP A 157 -6.67 -34.94 19.23
CA ASP A 157 -7.28 -34.30 20.40
C ASP A 157 -8.64 -33.62 20.10
N GLY A 158 -9.15 -33.73 18.86
CA GLY A 158 -10.44 -33.20 18.44
C GLY A 158 -10.46 -31.68 18.20
N MET A 159 -9.29 -31.03 18.09
CA MET A 159 -9.22 -29.59 17.84
C MET A 159 -9.61 -29.27 16.39
N GLY A 160 -10.59 -28.37 16.22
CA GLY A 160 -10.96 -27.87 14.89
C GLY A 160 -9.84 -27.05 14.24
N GLU A 161 -9.78 -27.05 12.90
CA GLU A 161 -8.68 -26.42 12.14
C GLU A 161 -8.52 -24.91 12.39
N PHE A 162 -9.64 -24.22 12.59
CA PHE A 162 -9.62 -22.80 12.96
C PHE A 162 -8.98 -22.56 14.34
N PHE A 163 -9.22 -23.47 15.28
CA PHE A 163 -8.61 -23.41 16.61
C PHE A 163 -7.13 -23.80 16.56
N ILE A 164 -6.74 -24.77 15.74
CA ILE A 164 -5.33 -25.11 15.49
C ILE A 164 -4.59 -23.87 14.97
N LEU A 165 -5.18 -23.17 14.00
CA LEU A 165 -4.61 -21.93 13.48
C LEU A 165 -4.43 -20.88 14.59
N LEU A 166 -5.47 -20.57 15.36
CA LEU A 166 -5.41 -19.52 16.38
C LEU A 166 -4.55 -19.88 17.61
N ARG A 167 -4.62 -21.12 18.10
CA ARG A 167 -4.00 -21.53 19.36
C ARG A 167 -2.61 -22.13 19.20
N ILE A 168 -2.28 -22.68 18.01
CA ILE A 168 -0.98 -23.34 17.77
C ILE A 168 -0.19 -22.53 16.75
N VAL A 169 -0.75 -22.28 15.57
CA VAL A 169 -0.01 -21.67 14.46
C VAL A 169 0.37 -20.22 14.76
N PHE A 170 -0.58 -19.39 15.20
CA PHE A 170 -0.33 -17.98 15.53
C PHE A 170 0.77 -17.76 16.58
N PRO A 171 0.77 -18.43 17.74
CA PRO A 171 1.82 -18.23 18.74
C PRO A 171 3.19 -18.75 18.30
N LEU A 172 3.24 -19.84 17.52
CA LEU A 172 4.50 -20.36 16.96
C LEU A 172 5.03 -19.51 15.79
N ALA A 173 4.14 -18.78 15.11
CA ALA A 173 4.47 -17.90 13.99
C ALA A 173 4.79 -16.45 14.39
N LYS A 174 4.82 -16.12 15.70
CA LYS A 174 5.15 -14.79 16.21
C LYS A 174 6.32 -14.07 15.52
N PRO A 175 7.51 -14.68 15.30
CA PRO A 175 8.61 -13.96 14.67
C PRO A 175 8.32 -13.60 13.20
N ALA A 176 7.69 -14.49 12.44
CA ALA A 176 7.28 -14.19 11.06
C ALA A 176 6.14 -13.16 11.01
N ILE A 177 5.18 -13.27 11.92
CA ILE A 177 4.09 -12.30 12.08
C ILE A 177 4.65 -10.91 12.41
N ALA A 178 5.71 -10.81 13.22
CA ALA A 178 6.36 -9.53 13.52
C ALA A 178 6.97 -8.90 12.26
N VAL A 179 7.68 -9.69 11.44
CA VAL A 179 8.27 -9.21 10.17
C VAL A 179 7.18 -8.77 9.19
N LEU A 180 6.16 -9.61 8.99
CA LEU A 180 5.03 -9.30 8.11
C LEU A 180 4.27 -8.07 8.61
N GLY A 181 4.02 -8.01 9.92
CA GLY A 181 3.29 -6.94 10.57
C GLY A 181 4.00 -5.60 10.42
N MET A 182 5.29 -5.56 10.75
CA MET A 182 6.13 -4.37 10.58
C MET A 182 6.19 -3.91 9.12
N SER A 183 6.43 -4.84 8.19
CA SER A 183 6.54 -4.53 6.76
C SER A 183 5.23 -3.96 6.21
N THR A 184 4.10 -4.56 6.60
CA THR A 184 2.76 -4.10 6.19
C THR A 184 2.41 -2.76 6.81
N PHE A 185 2.75 -2.55 8.09
CA PHE A 185 2.49 -1.30 8.79
C PHE A 185 3.26 -0.14 8.14
N ILE A 186 4.56 -0.30 7.90
CA ILE A 186 5.39 0.71 7.24
C ILE A 186 4.87 0.98 5.81
N GLY A 187 4.50 -0.08 5.07
CA GLY A 187 3.93 0.05 3.74
C GLY A 187 2.62 0.84 3.72
N SER A 188 1.73 0.57 4.67
CA SER A 188 0.44 1.27 4.78
C SER A 188 0.62 2.70 5.29
N TRP A 189 1.51 2.91 6.26
CA TRP A 189 1.85 4.23 6.81
C TRP A 189 2.43 5.17 5.76
N ASN A 190 3.30 4.64 4.89
CA ASN A 190 3.92 5.40 3.80
C ASN A 190 3.04 5.50 2.55
N ASN A 191 1.79 5.01 2.59
CA ASN A 191 0.93 5.04 1.42
C ASN A 191 0.29 6.42 1.22
N PHE A 192 0.97 7.27 0.46
CA PHE A 192 0.47 8.59 0.08
C PHE A 192 -0.56 8.56 -1.07
N PHE A 193 -0.68 7.43 -1.78
CA PHE A 193 -1.53 7.28 -2.97
C PHE A 193 -2.91 6.68 -2.67
N GLY A 194 -3.16 6.30 -1.42
CA GLY A 194 -4.24 5.39 -1.07
C GLY A 194 -5.66 5.95 -1.09
N ALA A 195 -5.84 7.27 -1.11
CA ALA A 195 -7.16 7.88 -1.22
C ALA A 195 -7.26 8.68 -2.52
N PRO A 196 -7.81 8.11 -3.61
CA PRO A 196 -8.10 8.84 -4.83
C PRO A 196 -9.14 9.98 -4.68
N GLY A 197 -9.57 10.28 -3.46
CA GLY A 197 -10.18 11.55 -3.12
C GLY A 197 -10.05 11.77 -1.61
N GLY A 198 -9.56 12.95 -1.24
CA GLY A 198 -9.26 13.32 0.14
C GLY A 198 -10.51 13.32 1.02
N SER A 199 -10.27 13.09 2.32
CA SER A 199 -11.13 13.34 3.49
C SER A 199 -12.66 13.28 3.29
N PRO A 200 -13.42 12.45 4.02
CA PRO A 200 -14.87 12.60 4.07
C PRO A 200 -15.18 13.99 4.64
N LYS A 201 -15.54 14.94 3.78
CA LYS A 201 -16.17 16.18 4.18
C LYS A 201 -17.50 15.78 4.83
N LYS A 202 -17.58 15.87 6.15
CA LYS A 202 -18.86 15.91 6.88
C LYS A 202 -19.62 17.11 6.30
N GLY A 203 -20.64 16.85 5.49
CA GLY A 203 -21.45 17.89 4.84
C GLY A 203 -21.20 18.01 3.33
N SER A 204 -21.71 17.06 2.56
CA SER A 204 -22.24 17.33 1.21
C SER A 204 -23.15 16.17 0.78
N LEU A 205 -24.25 16.00 1.52
CA LEU A 205 -25.48 15.56 0.86
C LEU A 205 -26.05 16.84 0.24
N HIS A 206 -26.35 16.79 -1.06
CA HIS A 206 -26.94 17.88 -1.84
C HIS A 206 -26.02 19.06 -2.19
N ASN A 207 -25.43 19.00 -3.38
CA ASN A 207 -25.65 20.02 -4.43
C ASN A 207 -24.98 19.58 -5.74
N PRO A 208 -25.73 19.15 -6.76
CA PRO A 208 -25.29 19.41 -8.12
C PRO A 208 -25.37 20.93 -8.32
N CYS A 209 -24.46 21.51 -9.10
CA CYS A 209 -24.37 22.94 -9.40
C CYS A 209 -23.61 23.78 -8.34
N CYS A 210 -22.31 23.94 -8.58
CA CYS A 210 -21.76 25.30 -8.55
C CYS A 210 -20.81 25.46 -9.75
N PRO A 211 -21.01 26.50 -10.61
CA PRO A 211 -20.27 26.67 -11.85
C PRO A 211 -18.87 27.22 -11.60
N ILE A 212 -17.95 26.82 -12.46
CA ILE A 212 -16.58 27.31 -12.55
C ILE A 212 -16.65 28.83 -12.83
N LYS A 213 -16.22 29.66 -11.88
CA LYS A 213 -16.09 31.12 -12.10
C LYS A 213 -14.81 31.37 -12.89
N PRO A 214 -14.84 32.02 -14.07
CA PRO A 214 -13.64 32.29 -14.84
C PRO A 214 -12.89 33.48 -14.21
N GLN A 215 -11.63 33.28 -13.83
CA GLN A 215 -10.70 34.40 -13.64
C GLN A 215 -10.24 34.86 -15.03
N GLY A 216 -10.52 36.13 -15.34
CA GLY A 216 -10.30 36.70 -16.66
C GLY A 216 -8.82 36.91 -17.00
N GLY A 217 -8.55 36.86 -18.31
CA GLY A 217 -7.56 37.74 -18.95
C GLY A 217 -6.20 37.16 -19.31
N HIS A 218 -6.13 36.23 -20.28
CA HIS A 218 -5.02 36.16 -21.26
C HIS A 218 -5.48 35.38 -22.52
N PRO A 219 -5.36 35.93 -23.74
CA PRO A 219 -5.79 35.23 -24.96
C PRO A 219 -4.74 34.19 -25.38
N MET A 220 -4.93 32.93 -24.98
CA MET A 220 -4.14 31.82 -25.52
C MET A 220 -4.78 31.35 -26.83
N LYS A 221 -4.07 31.58 -27.94
CA LYS A 221 -4.46 31.20 -29.31
C LYS A 221 -4.79 29.71 -29.38
N LEU A 222 -6.00 29.41 -29.85
CA LEU A 222 -6.51 28.07 -30.10
C LEU A 222 -5.79 27.46 -31.33
N ASN A 223 -4.70 26.72 -31.11
CA ASN A 223 -4.12 25.89 -32.17
C ASN A 223 -4.82 24.53 -32.20
N ARG A 224 -5.71 24.38 -33.18
CA ARG A 224 -6.51 23.19 -33.45
C ARG A 224 -5.69 22.24 -34.32
N GLN A 225 -4.86 21.37 -33.72
CA GLN A 225 -4.28 20.24 -34.45
C GLN A 225 -4.31 18.91 -33.67
N LYS A 226 -5.27 18.09 -34.11
CA LYS A 226 -5.20 16.63 -34.35
C LYS A 226 -5.01 15.66 -33.17
N MET A 227 -6.18 15.12 -32.77
CA MET A 227 -6.51 13.70 -32.57
C MET A 227 -5.40 12.65 -32.87
N ALA A 228 -5.12 11.84 -31.84
CA ALA A 228 -4.79 10.39 -31.78
C ALA A 228 -3.86 9.76 -32.86
N PRO A 229 -2.95 8.85 -32.44
CA PRO A 229 -3.34 7.43 -32.47
C PRO A 229 -2.75 6.56 -31.35
N SER A 230 -3.60 6.17 -30.39
CA SER A 230 -3.34 5.10 -29.41
C SER A 230 -3.72 3.71 -29.95
N ARG A 231 -3.37 3.39 -31.21
CA ARG A 231 -3.75 2.12 -31.87
C ARG A 231 -2.60 1.32 -32.50
N ILE A 232 -1.35 1.77 -32.39
CA ILE A 232 -0.19 1.04 -32.94
C ILE A 232 0.40 0.03 -31.93
N PHE A 233 0.24 0.27 -30.63
CA PHE A 233 0.78 -0.64 -29.61
C PHE A 233 -0.08 -1.92 -29.39
N PHE A 234 -1.35 -1.90 -29.82
CA PHE A 234 -2.26 -3.05 -29.67
C PHE A 234 -2.17 -4.07 -30.82
N LEU A 235 -1.62 -3.69 -31.98
CA LEU A 235 -1.44 -4.62 -33.12
C LEU A 235 -0.17 -5.47 -32.99
N PHE A 236 0.87 -4.99 -32.30
CA PHE A 236 2.12 -5.75 -32.14
C PHE A 236 2.00 -6.91 -31.14
N PHE A 237 1.13 -6.80 -30.13
CA PHE A 237 0.97 -7.86 -29.13
C PHE A 237 0.00 -8.96 -29.58
N TYR A 238 -0.94 -8.66 -30.50
CA TYR A 238 -1.92 -9.63 -31.00
C TYR A 238 -1.36 -10.53 -32.13
N LEU A 239 -0.34 -10.06 -32.85
CA LEU A 239 0.34 -10.83 -33.91
C LEU A 239 1.43 -11.79 -33.39
N SER A 240 1.87 -11.64 -32.13
CA SER A 240 2.87 -12.53 -31.53
C SER A 240 2.29 -13.78 -30.86
N ILE A 241 0.96 -13.89 -30.74
CA ILE A 241 0.28 -14.98 -30.00
C ILE A 241 -0.45 -15.98 -30.91
N ASN A 242 -0.61 -15.72 -32.22
CA ASN A 242 -1.27 -16.64 -33.16
C ASN A 242 -0.34 -17.24 -34.24
N GLY A 243 0.97 -17.24 -34.00
CA GLY A 243 1.98 -17.58 -35.00
C GLY A 243 2.59 -18.99 -34.92
N THR A 244 1.90 -20.02 -34.42
CA THR A 244 2.34 -21.42 -34.59
C THR A 244 1.16 -22.39 -34.62
N ALA A 245 0.63 -22.68 -35.81
CA ALA A 245 0.08 -23.99 -36.16
C ALA A 245 -0.27 -24.09 -37.66
N SER A 246 0.43 -25.00 -38.35
CA SER A 246 -0.09 -25.93 -39.37
C SER A 246 0.21 -25.68 -40.87
N VAL A 247 0.88 -26.69 -41.43
CA VAL A 247 0.86 -27.21 -42.82
C VAL A 247 1.71 -26.50 -43.88
N ARG A 248 2.98 -26.89 -44.04
CA ARG A 248 3.46 -27.86 -45.05
C ARG A 248 4.94 -28.16 -44.86
#